data_AF-A0A068V5Z1-F1
#
_entry.id   AF-A0A068V5Z1-F1
#
_cell.length_a   1.000
_cell.length_b   1.000
_cell.length_c   1.000
_cell.angle_alpha   90.00
_cell.angle_beta   90.00
_cell.angle_gamma   90.00
#
_symmetry.space_group_name_H-M   'P 1'
#
loop_
_entity.id
_entity.type
_entity.pdbx_description
1 polymer ?
#
loop_
_entity_poly.entity_id
_entity_poly.type
_entity_poly.pdbx_seq_one_letter_code
_entity_poly.pdbx_strand_id
1 'polypeptide(L)'
;MKEEHKLFLLADTVIRGLLKYWPVTNCQKEVLFLGELEEVLEATQAAEFQRCMVPLFRQVARCLNSSHFQVAERALFLWNNEHIVSLIAQNRNVILPIIFEALEKNIQSHWNQAVHGLTVNVRKMFLEMDVELFEECQRQYAEKEARAKELEEQRQLTWQRLAAAAAQGG
;
A
#
# COMPACT_ATOMS: atom_id res chain seq x y z
N MET A 1 -34.99 -5.27 4.11
CA MET A 1 -34.43 -6.64 4.10
C MET A 1 -34.01 -7.16 2.71
N LYS A 2 -34.84 -7.18 1.65
CA LYS A 2 -34.37 -7.59 0.29
C LYS A 2 -33.65 -6.48 -0.50
N GLU A 3 -33.99 -5.21 -0.28
CA GLU A 3 -33.28 -4.06 -0.87
C GLU A 3 -31.86 -3.89 -0.28
N GLU A 4 -31.72 -4.00 1.04
CA GLU A 4 -30.44 -3.84 1.75
C GLU A 4 -29.40 -4.88 1.28
N HIS A 5 -29.83 -6.13 1.06
CA HIS A 5 -28.95 -7.18 0.52
C HIS A 5 -28.46 -6.94 -0.92
N LYS A 6 -29.15 -6.11 -1.71
CA LYS A 6 -28.67 -5.72 -3.05
C LYS A 6 -27.62 -4.61 -2.99
N LEU A 7 -27.71 -3.71 -2.02
CA LEU A 7 -26.66 -2.72 -1.75
C LEU A 7 -25.38 -3.40 -1.25
N PHE A 8 -25.50 -4.42 -0.39
CA PHE A 8 -24.37 -5.20 0.18
C PHE A 8 -23.58 -6.09 -0.81
N LEU A 9 -23.88 -6.05 -2.11
CA LEU A 9 -23.10 -6.75 -3.14
C LEU A 9 -22.47 -5.77 -4.13
N LEU A 10 -22.82 -4.49 -4.03
CA LEU A 10 -22.36 -3.48 -4.98
C LEU A 10 -20.94 -3.03 -4.63
N ALA A 11 -20.59 -2.84 -3.35
CA ALA A 11 -19.28 -2.30 -2.98
C ALA A 11 -18.14 -3.20 -3.46
N ASP A 12 -18.20 -4.52 -3.19
CA ASP A 12 -17.20 -5.49 -3.68
C ASP A 12 -17.08 -5.46 -5.21
N THR A 13 -18.21 -5.41 -5.92
CA THR A 13 -18.25 -5.38 -7.39
C THR A 13 -17.66 -4.09 -7.94
N VAL A 14 -18.03 -2.94 -7.36
CA VAL A 14 -17.57 -1.61 -7.76
C VAL A 14 -16.08 -1.44 -7.48
N ILE A 15 -15.62 -1.80 -6.27
CA ILE A 15 -14.19 -1.72 -5.91
C ILE A 15 -13.36 -2.60 -6.85
N ARG A 16 -13.78 -3.84 -7.13
CA ARG A 16 -13.09 -4.68 -8.11
C ARG A 16 -13.09 -4.08 -9.51
N GLY A 17 -14.18 -3.43 -9.91
CA GLY A 17 -14.27 -2.68 -11.16
C GLY A 17 -13.25 -1.54 -11.23
N LEU A 18 -13.19 -0.69 -10.19
CA LEU A 18 -12.23 0.40 -10.07
C LEU A 18 -10.79 -0.12 -10.12
N LEU A 19 -10.48 -1.18 -9.36
CA LEU A 19 -9.15 -1.79 -9.35
C LEU A 19 -8.77 -2.40 -10.71
N LYS A 20 -9.72 -3.01 -11.42
CA LYS A 20 -9.49 -3.58 -12.76
C LYS A 20 -9.13 -2.51 -13.79
N TYR A 21 -9.72 -1.32 -13.68
CA TYR A 21 -9.51 -0.21 -14.62
C TYR A 21 -8.63 0.91 -14.04
N TRP A 22 -7.83 0.60 -13.02
CA TRP A 22 -7.00 1.58 -12.35
C TRP A 22 -6.05 2.28 -13.33
N PRO A 23 -6.06 3.62 -13.41
CA PRO A 23 -5.25 4.35 -14.37
C PRO A 23 -3.78 4.33 -13.94
N VAL A 24 -2.91 3.75 -14.76
CA VAL A 24 -1.46 3.65 -14.47
C VAL A 24 -0.61 4.71 -15.19
N THR A 25 -1.17 5.41 -16.18
CA THR A 25 -0.45 6.40 -17.00
C THR A 25 -0.95 7.84 -16.83
N ASN A 26 -2.03 8.05 -16.07
CA ASN A 26 -2.64 9.37 -15.90
C ASN A 26 -2.89 9.65 -14.41
N CYS A 27 -2.00 10.44 -13.82
CA CYS A 27 -2.03 10.77 -12.40
C CYS A 27 -3.30 11.54 -11.97
N GLN A 28 -3.86 12.39 -12.83
CA GLN A 28 -5.09 13.12 -12.52
C GLN A 28 -6.27 12.15 -12.40
N LYS A 29 -6.37 11.17 -13.31
CA LYS A 29 -7.39 10.11 -13.21
C LYS A 29 -7.15 9.23 -11.98
N GLU A 30 -5.90 8.98 -11.62
CA GLU A 30 -5.58 8.22 -10.41
C GLU A 30 -6.05 8.94 -9.13
N VAL A 31 -5.85 10.26 -9.06
CA VAL A 31 -6.39 11.10 -7.97
C VAL A 31 -7.92 11.06 -7.93
N LEU A 32 -8.59 11.13 -9.09
CA LEU A 32 -10.06 11.00 -9.17
C LEU A 32 -10.51 9.61 -8.69
N PHE A 33 -9.84 8.54 -9.14
CA PHE A 33 -10.16 7.17 -8.71
C PHE A 33 -9.99 6.97 -7.21
N LEU A 34 -8.97 7.57 -6.60
CA LEU A 34 -8.82 7.56 -5.14
C LEU A 34 -9.96 8.30 -4.44
N GLY A 35 -10.51 9.35 -5.05
CA GLY A 35 -11.70 10.05 -4.56
C GLY A 35 -12.96 9.19 -4.58
N GLU A 36 -13.27 8.64 -5.75
CA GLU A 36 -14.42 7.72 -5.90
C GLU A 36 -14.29 6.50 -4.98
N LEU A 37 -13.07 5.99 -4.81
CA LEU A 37 -12.78 4.90 -3.91
C LEU A 37 -13.09 5.26 -2.45
N GLU A 38 -12.74 6.47 -2.01
CA GLU A 38 -13.07 6.94 -0.66
C GLU A 38 -14.58 7.01 -0.45
N GLU A 39 -15.34 7.58 -1.39
CA GLU A 39 -16.80 7.66 -1.32
C GLU A 39 -17.46 6.28 -1.23
N VAL A 40 -16.96 5.32 -2.02
CA VAL A 40 -17.46 3.94 -1.97
C VAL A 40 -17.11 3.28 -0.63
N LEU A 41 -15.90 3.49 -0.10
CA LEU A 41 -15.49 2.93 1.17
C LEU A 41 -16.27 3.51 2.36
N GLU A 42 -16.61 4.80 2.31
CA GLU A 42 -17.48 5.46 3.31
C GLU A 42 -18.85 4.76 3.45
N ALA A 43 -19.39 4.27 2.33
CA ALA A 43 -20.66 3.54 2.32
C ALA A 43 -20.50 2.02 2.53
N THR A 44 -19.27 1.51 2.61
CA THR A 44 -18.99 0.06 2.65
C THR A 44 -19.09 -0.49 4.07
N GLN A 45 -19.76 -1.64 4.24
CA GLN A 45 -19.82 -2.33 5.53
C GLN A 45 -18.63 -3.27 5.76
N ALA A 46 -18.34 -3.58 7.03
CA ALA A 46 -17.21 -4.43 7.43
C ALA A 46 -17.15 -5.79 6.71
N ALA A 47 -18.30 -6.46 6.56
CA ALA A 47 -18.37 -7.78 5.90
C ALA A 47 -18.04 -7.71 4.39
N GLU A 48 -18.44 -6.62 3.71
CA GLU A 48 -18.10 -6.41 2.29
C GLU A 48 -16.64 -6.04 2.13
N PHE A 49 -16.15 -5.14 2.98
CA PHE A 49 -14.76 -4.70 2.98
C PHE A 49 -13.79 -5.89 3.04
N GLN A 50 -14.05 -6.87 3.92
CA GLN A 50 -13.23 -8.08 4.05
C GLN A 50 -13.06 -8.86 2.74
N ARG A 51 -14.03 -8.80 1.82
CA ARG A 51 -13.97 -9.50 0.53
C ARG A 51 -12.99 -8.85 -0.45
N CYS A 52 -12.81 -7.54 -0.37
CA CYS A 52 -12.00 -6.77 -1.31
C CYS A 52 -10.75 -6.11 -0.69
N MET A 53 -10.59 -6.13 0.63
CA MET A 53 -9.54 -5.39 1.35
C MET A 53 -8.12 -5.73 0.88
N VAL A 54 -7.83 -6.99 0.57
CA VAL A 54 -6.48 -7.40 0.17
C VAL A 54 -6.06 -6.82 -1.18
N PRO A 55 -6.79 -7.04 -2.30
CA PRO A 55 -6.44 -6.41 -3.57
C PRO A 55 -6.54 -4.88 -3.52
N LEU A 56 -7.48 -4.33 -2.73
CA LEU A 56 -7.61 -2.90 -2.50
C LEU A 56 -6.35 -2.29 -1.88
N PHE A 57 -5.89 -2.80 -0.75
CA PHE A 57 -4.74 -2.22 -0.04
C PHE A 57 -3.41 -2.49 -0.72
N ARG A 58 -3.32 -3.51 -1.59
CA ARG A 58 -2.18 -3.63 -2.51
C ARG A 58 -2.13 -2.48 -3.51
N GLN A 59 -3.29 -2.02 -4.00
CA GLN A 59 -3.32 -0.86 -4.89
C GLN A 59 -3.04 0.44 -4.12
N VAL A 60 -3.63 0.61 -2.93
CA VAL A 60 -3.32 1.75 -2.05
C VAL A 60 -1.81 1.81 -1.76
N ALA A 61 -1.17 0.69 -1.41
CA ALA A 61 0.27 0.62 -1.18
C ALA A 61 1.10 1.10 -2.38
N ARG A 62 0.66 0.80 -3.62
CA ARG A 62 1.30 1.33 -4.84
C ARG A 62 1.12 2.84 -4.95
N CYS A 63 -0.08 3.35 -4.68
CA CYS A 63 -0.34 4.80 -4.70
C CYS A 63 0.50 5.54 -3.65
N LEU A 64 0.66 4.96 -2.45
CA LEU A 64 1.54 5.49 -1.40
C LEU A 64 3.00 5.61 -1.86
N ASN A 65 3.47 4.73 -2.75
CA ASN A 65 4.83 4.80 -3.30
C ASN A 65 4.91 5.50 -4.66
N SER A 66 3.84 6.15 -5.11
CA SER A 66 3.86 6.95 -6.33
C SER A 66 4.85 8.11 -6.17
N SER A 67 5.66 8.35 -7.20
CA SER A 67 6.53 9.53 -7.25
C SER A 67 5.76 10.83 -7.50
N HIS A 68 4.50 10.73 -7.93
CA HIS A 68 3.63 11.87 -8.14
C HIS A 68 2.97 12.27 -6.80
N PHE A 69 3.41 13.39 -6.22
CA PHE A 69 3.03 13.75 -4.85
C PHE A 69 1.51 13.81 -4.63
N GLN A 70 0.72 14.31 -5.58
CA GLN A 70 -0.75 14.40 -5.41
C GLN A 70 -1.41 13.01 -5.30
N VAL A 71 -0.83 11.98 -5.93
CA VAL A 71 -1.36 10.61 -5.84
C VAL A 71 -1.06 10.03 -4.46
N ALA A 72 0.20 10.17 -4.00
CA ALA A 72 0.61 9.69 -2.69
C ALA A 72 -0.14 10.42 -1.55
N GLU A 73 -0.25 11.74 -1.63
CA GLU A 73 -1.00 12.57 -0.69
C GLU A 73 -2.48 12.16 -0.65
N ARG A 74 -3.13 12.04 -1.81
CA ARG A 74 -4.55 11.66 -1.88
C ARG A 74 -4.81 10.27 -1.29
N ALA A 75 -3.89 9.34 -1.48
CA ALA A 75 -3.96 8.01 -0.88
C ALA A 75 -3.74 8.03 0.64
N LEU A 76 -2.82 8.85 1.15
CA LEU A 76 -2.61 9.02 2.59
C LEU A 76 -3.82 9.65 3.29
N PHE A 77 -4.56 10.52 2.61
CA PHE A 77 -5.79 11.12 3.15
C PHE A 77 -6.93 10.14 3.41
N LEU A 78 -6.88 8.91 2.89
CA LEU A 78 -7.83 7.86 3.28
C LEU A 78 -7.83 7.61 4.80
N TRP A 79 -6.71 7.88 5.47
CA TRP A 79 -6.58 7.73 6.92
C TRP A 79 -7.15 8.90 7.74
N ASN A 80 -7.64 9.96 7.10
CA ASN A 80 -8.36 11.04 7.78
C ASN A 80 -9.85 10.73 7.94
N ASN A 81 -10.33 9.69 7.26
CA ASN A 81 -11.72 9.29 7.26
C ASN A 81 -11.96 8.26 8.40
N GLU A 82 -12.79 8.63 9.38
CA GLU A 82 -13.01 7.82 10.59
C GLU A 82 -13.61 6.43 10.28
N HIS A 83 -14.53 6.35 9.30
CA HIS A 83 -15.13 5.07 8.92
C HIS A 83 -14.11 4.14 8.27
N ILE A 84 -13.30 4.66 7.35
CA ILE A 84 -12.23 3.90 6.71
C ILE A 84 -11.19 3.45 7.75
N VAL A 85 -10.80 4.32 8.68
CA VAL A 85 -9.89 3.98 9.78
C VAL A 85 -10.48 2.87 10.65
N SER A 86 -11.78 2.90 10.93
CA SER A 86 -12.47 1.83 11.67
C SER A 86 -12.44 0.49 10.92
N LEU A 87 -12.70 0.49 9.61
CA LEU A 87 -12.58 -0.71 8.75
C LEU A 87 -11.15 -1.27 8.76
N ILE A 88 -10.15 -0.41 8.68
CA ILE A 88 -8.73 -0.78 8.77
C ILE A 88 -8.42 -1.40 10.13
N ALA A 89 -8.85 -0.76 11.23
CA ALA A 89 -8.55 -1.19 12.59
C ALA A 89 -9.11 -2.58 12.90
N GLN A 90 -10.32 -2.87 12.41
CA GLN A 90 -10.96 -4.19 12.54
C GLN A 90 -10.22 -5.29 11.77
N ASN A 91 -9.46 -4.93 10.73
CA ASN A 91 -8.77 -5.86 9.82
C ASN A 91 -7.24 -5.68 9.81
N ARG A 92 -6.68 -5.02 10.83
CA ARG A 92 -5.27 -4.60 10.88
C ARG A 92 -4.26 -5.73 10.72
N ASN A 93 -4.58 -6.93 11.22
CA ASN A 93 -3.77 -8.14 11.08
C ASN A 93 -3.49 -8.52 9.61
N VAL A 94 -4.35 -8.09 8.68
CA VAL A 94 -4.17 -8.29 7.24
C VAL A 94 -3.67 -7.01 6.57
N ILE A 95 -4.21 -5.85 6.95
CA ILE A 95 -3.91 -4.59 6.28
C ILE A 95 -2.49 -4.10 6.57
N LEU A 96 -2.07 -4.08 7.85
CA LEU A 96 -0.78 -3.51 8.24
C LEU A 96 0.40 -4.21 7.53
N PRO A 97 0.49 -5.55 7.49
CA PRO A 97 1.55 -6.22 6.74
C PRO A 97 1.62 -5.87 5.25
N ILE A 98 0.49 -5.54 4.60
CA ILE A 98 0.44 -5.18 3.17
C ILE A 98 1.04 -3.79 2.92
N ILE A 99 0.74 -2.83 3.80
CA ILE A 99 1.13 -1.43 3.62
C ILE A 99 2.45 -1.07 4.29
N PHE A 100 2.92 -1.87 5.25
CA PHE A 100 4.08 -1.54 6.09
C PHE A 100 5.31 -1.19 5.24
N GLU A 101 5.67 -2.06 4.30
CA GLU A 101 6.79 -1.83 3.38
C GLU A 101 6.60 -0.55 2.55
N ALA A 102 5.37 -0.21 2.16
CA ALA A 102 5.11 1.02 1.41
C ALA A 102 5.33 2.26 2.29
N LEU A 103 4.91 2.24 3.56
CA LEU A 103 5.15 3.33 4.50
C LEU A 103 6.64 3.53 4.76
N GLU A 104 7.39 2.47 5.03
CA GLU A 104 8.84 2.54 5.27
C GLU A 104 9.59 3.07 4.05
N LYS A 105 9.32 2.56 2.84
CA LYS A 105 9.93 3.07 1.61
C LYS A 105 9.63 4.53 1.35
N ASN A 106 8.39 4.96 1.59
CA ASN A 106 8.00 6.35 1.40
C ASN A 106 8.75 7.26 2.39
N ILE A 107 8.85 6.90 3.68
CA ILE A 107 9.64 7.64 4.67
C ILE A 107 11.11 7.74 4.25
N GLN A 108 11.69 6.66 3.74
CA GLN A 108 13.10 6.64 3.36
C GLN A 108 13.42 7.48 2.11
N SER A 109 12.48 7.60 1.17
CA SER A 109 12.83 8.00 -0.21
C SER A 109 11.87 8.98 -0.90
N HIS A 110 10.72 9.31 -0.32
CA HIS A 110 9.78 10.22 -0.96
C HIS A 110 10.32 11.66 -0.95
N TRP A 111 10.39 12.29 -2.12
CA TRP A 111 11.03 13.61 -2.30
C TRP A 111 10.23 14.78 -1.70
N ASN A 112 8.91 14.62 -1.56
CA ASN A 112 8.02 15.67 -1.07
C ASN A 112 7.85 15.61 0.45
N GLN A 113 8.15 16.73 1.12
CA GLN A 113 8.12 16.83 2.58
C GLN A 113 6.72 16.70 3.20
N ALA A 114 5.67 17.18 2.53
CA ALA A 114 4.30 17.07 3.03
C ALA A 114 3.83 15.61 3.01
N VAL A 115 4.11 14.90 1.91
CA VAL A 115 3.86 13.45 1.81
C VAL A 115 4.63 12.70 2.90
N HIS A 116 5.90 13.02 3.12
CA HIS A 116 6.67 12.41 4.20
C HIS A 116 6.01 12.62 5.58
N GLY A 117 5.57 13.84 5.89
CA GLY A 117 4.85 14.14 7.13
C GLY A 117 3.56 13.32 7.30
N LEU A 118 2.77 13.21 6.23
CA LEU A 118 1.56 12.40 6.22
C LEU A 118 1.86 10.90 6.41
N THR A 119 2.91 10.38 5.76
CA THR A 119 3.34 8.99 5.92
C THR A 119 3.76 8.69 7.35
N VAL A 120 4.52 9.59 8.00
CA VAL A 120 4.90 9.46 9.41
C VAL A 120 3.67 9.44 10.32
N ASN A 121 2.68 10.29 10.05
CA ASN A 121 1.42 10.29 10.81
C ASN A 121 0.69 8.95 10.67
N VAL A 122 0.52 8.44 9.45
CA VAL A 122 -0.14 7.14 9.21
C VAL A 122 0.61 6.00 9.89
N ARG A 123 1.94 5.96 9.78
CA ARG A 123 2.79 4.99 10.47
C ARG A 123 2.59 5.04 11.98
N LYS A 124 2.55 6.25 12.57
CA LYS A 124 2.34 6.45 14.00
C LYS A 124 0.98 5.92 14.45
N MET A 125 -0.09 6.14 13.68
CA MET A 125 -1.40 5.59 14.01
C MET A 125 -1.42 4.07 14.05
N PHE A 126 -0.69 3.38 13.16
CA PHE A 126 -0.57 1.92 13.23
C PHE A 126 0.21 1.45 14.46
N LEU A 127 1.27 2.15 14.84
CA LEU A 127 2.02 1.86 16.06
C LEU A 127 1.13 2.02 17.30
N GLU A 128 0.35 3.09 17.38
CA GLU A 128 -0.58 3.34 18.49
C GLU A 128 -1.74 2.35 18.52
N MET A 129 -2.16 1.84 17.36
CA MET A 129 -3.27 0.90 17.21
C MET A 129 -2.91 -0.51 17.70
N ASP A 130 -1.72 -1.00 17.38
CA ASP A 130 -1.28 -2.35 17.74
C ASP A 130 0.25 -2.45 17.74
N VAL A 131 0.86 -2.22 18.90
CA VAL A 131 2.32 -2.18 19.06
C VAL A 131 2.96 -3.54 18.72
N GLU A 132 2.36 -4.64 19.18
CA GLU A 132 2.92 -5.99 18.97
C GLU A 132 2.93 -6.36 17.49
N LEU A 133 1.81 -6.12 16.78
CA LEU A 133 1.72 -6.36 15.34
C LEU A 133 2.68 -5.45 14.56
N PHE A 134 2.81 -4.19 14.98
CA PHE A 134 3.71 -3.23 14.34
C PHE A 134 5.17 -3.68 14.46
N GLU A 135 5.62 -4.06 15.66
CA GLU A 135 6.97 -4.57 15.89
C GLU A 135 7.25 -5.85 15.12
N GLU A 136 6.26 -6.74 14.98
CA GLU A 136 6.38 -7.93 14.15
C GLU A 136 6.59 -7.58 12.66
N CYS A 137 5.79 -6.65 12.12
CA CYS A 137 5.99 -6.17 10.75
C CYS A 137 7.37 -5.52 10.56
N GLN A 138 7.85 -4.78 11.56
CA GLN A 138 9.17 -4.16 11.54
C GLN A 138 10.29 -5.20 11.50
N ARG A 139 10.20 -6.27 12.30
CA ARG A 139 11.16 -7.38 12.26
C ARG A 139 11.16 -8.08 10.91
N GLN A 140 9.99 -8.45 10.39
CA GLN A 140 9.86 -9.10 9.09
C GLN A 140 10.42 -8.23 7.95
N TYR A 141 10.18 -6.92 8.01
CA TYR A 141 10.72 -5.98 7.04
C TYR A 141 12.26 -5.92 7.09
N ALA A 142 12.85 -5.82 8.28
CA ALA A 142 14.30 -5.81 8.45
C ALA A 142 14.97 -7.10 7.94
N GLU A 143 14.38 -8.27 8.23
CA GLU A 143 14.85 -9.55 7.71
C GLU A 143 14.78 -9.60 6.17
N LYS A 144 13.69 -9.09 5.59
CA LYS A 144 13.53 -8.99 4.14
C LYS A 144 14.57 -8.09 3.50
N GLU A 145 14.87 -6.93 4.10
CA GLU A 145 15.91 -6.02 3.62
C GLU A 145 17.31 -6.65 3.69
N ALA A 146 17.64 -7.30 4.82
CA ALA A 146 18.92 -8.00 4.98
C ALA A 146 19.10 -9.08 3.91
N ARG A 147 18.07 -9.91 3.67
CA ARG A 147 18.08 -10.95 2.64
C ARG A 147 18.17 -10.37 1.23
N ALA A 148 17.47 -9.28 0.95
CA ALA A 148 17.52 -8.62 -0.36
C ALA A 148 18.91 -8.07 -0.65
N LYS A 149 19.58 -7.49 0.37
CA LYS A 149 20.95 -7.00 0.28
C LYS A 149 21.94 -8.14 0.00
N GLU A 150 21.85 -9.25 0.73
CA GLU A 150 22.69 -10.42 0.51
C GLU A 150 22.55 -10.97 -0.92
N LEU A 151 21.30 -11.06 -1.42
CA LEU A 151 21.04 -11.54 -2.78
C LEU A 151 21.63 -10.60 -3.85
N GLU A 152 21.57 -9.28 -3.62
CA GLU A 152 22.13 -8.30 -4.54
C GLU A 152 23.67 -8.36 -4.54
N GLU A 153 24.31 -8.55 -3.40
CA GLU A 153 25.76 -8.76 -3.30
C GLU A 153 26.20 -10.04 -4.06
N GLN A 154 25.46 -11.14 -3.89
CA GLN A 154 25.69 -12.39 -4.65
C GLN A 154 25.52 -12.18 -6.16
N ARG A 155 24.51 -11.42 -6.57
CA ARG A 155 24.26 -11.08 -7.97
C ARG A 155 25.42 -10.27 -8.54
N GLN A 156 25.90 -9.26 -7.82
CA GLN A 156 27.04 -8.43 -8.25
C GLN A 156 28.33 -9.24 -8.41
N LEU A 157 28.64 -10.13 -7.46
CA LEU A 157 29.79 -11.01 -7.56
C LEU A 157 29.71 -11.95 -8.76
N THR A 158 28.50 -12.47 -9.04
CA THR A 158 28.25 -13.32 -10.22
C THR A 158 28.49 -12.54 -11.51
N TRP A 159 27.98 -11.30 -11.62
CA TRP A 159 28.22 -10.43 -12.78
C TRP A 159 29.70 -10.09 -12.97
N GLN A 160 30.44 -9.82 -11.89
CA GLN A 160 31.89 -9.55 -11.97
C GLN A 160 32.66 -10.76 -12.52
N ARG A 161 32.32 -11.97 -12.08
CA ARG A 161 32.93 -13.21 -12.59
C ARG A 161 32.65 -13.42 -14.08
N LEU A 162 31.41 -13.18 -14.51
CA LEU A 162 31.01 -13.27 -15.91
C LEU A 162 31.76 -12.24 -16.78
N ALA A 163 31.85 -11.00 -16.32
CA ALA A 163 32.58 -9.94 -17.02
C ALA A 163 34.08 -10.27 -17.15
N ALA A 164 34.70 -10.77 -16.08
CA ALA A 164 36.11 -11.18 -16.10
C ALA A 164 36.36 -12.36 -17.06
N ALA A 165 35.47 -13.35 -17.11
CA ALA A 165 35.57 -14.47 -18.03
C ALA A 165 35.42 -14.03 -19.51
N ALA A 166 34.49 -13.13 -19.80
CA ALA A 166 34.30 -12.58 -21.14
C ALA A 166 35.52 -11.76 -21.63
N ALA A 167 36.17 -11.03 -20.72
CA ALA A 167 37.36 -10.23 -21.05
C ALA A 167 38.62 -11.06 -21.34
N GLN A 168 38.66 -12.33 -20.95
CA GLN A 168 39.79 -13.24 -21.21
C GLN A 168 39.64 -14.04 -22.52
N GLY A 169 38.45 -14.01 -23.14
CA GLY A 169 38.12 -14.79 -24.33
C GLY A 169 38.11 -14.00 -25.65
N GLY A 170 38.55 -12.73 -25.65
CA GLY A 170 38.70 -11.88 -26.84
C GLY A 170 40.13 -11.34 -26.94
#